data_AF-A0A7W0SEH2-F1
#
_entry.id   AF-A0A7W0SEH2-F1
#
_cell.length_a   1.000
_cell.length_b   1.000
_cell.length_c   1.000
_cell.angle_alpha   90.00
_cell.angle_beta   90.00
_cell.angle_gamma   90.00
#
_symmetry.space_group_name_H-M   'P 1'
#
loop_
_entity.id
_entity.type
_entity.pdbx_description
1 polymer ?
#
loop_
_entity_poly.entity_id
_entity_poly.type
_entity_poly.pdbx_seq_one_letter_code
_entity_poly.pdbx_strand_id
1 'polypeptide(L)'
;MKGVEVGRYLLRSTLSQGHREWFDEEQFLASNRPRRAVERRRIATQRITGVDERLRIVATVIEAPAYFADSTNSVALRDSRTYRLEYLLALLNSTLFQWRFKVTSSNNNVGTNELDSMPVRTIDFSDPEDMARHDRMVGLVERMLALHERLAEAKIERERTVIGHQVAATDRQIDRLVYELYGLTDEEVRIVEEGTAR
;
A
#
# COMPACT_ATOMS: atom_id res chain seq x y z
N MET A 1 1.53 6.08 14.87
CA MET A 1 2.19 5.15 13.94
C MET A 1 3.37 5.83 13.27
N LYS A 2 4.51 5.15 13.21
CA LYS A 2 5.74 5.57 12.51
C LYS A 2 5.92 4.77 11.21
N GLY A 3 6.74 5.30 10.29
CA GLY A 3 6.99 4.66 8.99
C GLY A 3 7.55 3.25 9.12
N VAL A 4 8.40 3.00 10.12
CA VAL A 4 8.98 1.69 10.42
C VAL A 4 7.95 0.61 10.79
N GLU A 5 6.72 1.00 11.16
CA GLU A 5 5.61 0.08 11.43
C GLU A 5 4.88 -0.32 10.15
N VAL A 6 5.01 0.44 9.07
CA VAL A 6 4.30 0.21 7.81
C VAL A 6 5.09 -0.82 6.98
N GLY A 7 4.47 -1.94 6.65
CA GLY A 7 4.96 -2.91 5.67
C GLY A 7 4.07 -2.90 4.42
N ARG A 8 4.54 -3.56 3.35
CA ARG A 8 3.72 -3.79 2.15
C ARG A 8 2.59 -4.74 2.55
N TYR A 9 1.35 -4.25 2.53
CA TYR A 9 0.14 -4.98 2.94
C TYR A 9 0.10 -5.48 4.40
N LEU A 10 0.91 -4.92 5.30
CA LEU A 10 0.89 -5.34 6.71
C LEU A 10 1.38 -4.24 7.65
N LEU A 11 1.06 -4.42 8.93
CA LEU A 11 1.71 -3.71 10.03
C LEU A 11 2.75 -4.58 10.72
N ARG A 12 3.93 -4.00 10.95
CA ARG A 12 5.02 -4.69 11.62
C ARG A 12 4.82 -4.61 13.14
N SER A 13 4.73 -5.78 13.76
CA SER A 13 4.77 -5.89 15.22
C SER A 13 6.20 -5.66 15.74
N THR A 14 7.19 -6.24 15.06
CA THR A 14 8.62 -6.08 15.34
C THR A 14 9.24 -5.01 14.44
N LEU A 15 9.84 -3.99 15.05
CA LEU A 15 10.46 -2.88 14.33
C LEU A 15 11.87 -3.27 13.87
N SER A 16 12.23 -2.86 12.66
CA SER A 16 13.62 -3.01 12.17
C SER A 16 14.59 -2.07 12.89
N GLN A 17 14.11 -0.92 13.36
CA GLN A 17 14.88 0.11 14.04
C GLN A 17 14.00 0.85 15.07
N GLY A 18 14.63 1.34 16.13
CA GLY A 18 13.98 2.06 17.22
C GLY A 18 13.12 1.17 18.12
N HIS A 19 12.31 1.80 18.97
CA HIS A 19 11.35 1.14 19.85
C HIS A 19 9.94 1.65 19.58
N ARG A 20 8.94 0.86 20.01
CA ARG A 20 7.53 1.24 19.92
C ARG A 20 7.24 2.39 20.89
N GLU A 21 6.56 3.41 20.41
CA GLU A 21 6.16 4.56 21.20
C GLU A 21 4.63 4.62 21.24
N TRP A 22 4.10 5.06 22.37
CA TRP A 22 2.67 5.22 22.59
C TRP A 22 2.31 6.71 22.52
N PHE A 23 1.13 7.00 22.00
CA PHE A 23 0.64 8.37 21.83
C PHE A 23 -0.44 8.65 22.87
N ASP A 24 -0.26 9.69 23.67
CA ASP A 24 -1.23 10.16 24.64
C ASP A 24 -2.24 11.09 23.94
N GLU A 25 -3.40 10.53 23.59
CA GLU A 25 -4.45 11.26 22.90
C GLU A 25 -5.10 12.32 23.79
N GLU A 26 -5.32 12.03 25.07
CA GLU A 26 -5.95 12.97 26.01
C GLU A 26 -5.09 14.22 26.17
N GLN A 27 -3.78 14.03 26.41
CA GLN A 27 -2.83 15.13 26.49
C GLN A 27 -2.73 15.91 25.19
N PHE A 28 -2.72 15.23 24.04
CA PHE A 28 -2.70 15.89 22.74
C PHE A 28 -3.94 16.76 22.53
N LEU A 29 -5.13 16.23 22.81
CA LEU A 29 -6.41 16.92 22.63
C LEU A 29 -6.65 18.03 23.64
N ALA A 30 -5.94 18.04 24.78
CA ALA A 30 -5.96 19.19 25.71
C ALA A 30 -5.43 20.49 25.07
N SER A 31 -4.54 20.37 24.08
CA SER A 31 -3.91 21.53 23.40
C SER A 31 -4.21 21.60 21.90
N ASN A 32 -4.84 20.57 21.32
CA ASN A 32 -5.10 20.46 19.88
C ASN A 32 -6.55 20.11 19.59
N ARG A 33 -7.01 20.43 18.38
CA ARG A 33 -8.35 20.06 17.93
C ARG A 33 -8.35 18.63 17.35
N PRO A 34 -9.42 17.85 17.59
CA PRO A 34 -9.58 16.55 16.95
C PRO A 34 -9.64 16.71 15.43
N ARG A 35 -8.99 15.80 14.71
CA ARG A 35 -9.02 15.77 13.25
C ARG A 35 -9.97 14.67 12.80
N ARG A 36 -11.00 15.03 12.01
CA ARG A 36 -11.98 14.07 11.45
C ARG A 36 -11.35 12.88 10.71
N ALA A 37 -10.14 13.05 10.19
CA ALA A 37 -9.41 11.98 9.52
C ALA A 37 -9.01 10.85 10.49
N VAL A 38 -8.80 11.13 11.78
CA VAL A 38 -8.41 10.13 12.80
C VAL A 38 -9.41 8.97 12.83
N GLU A 39 -10.71 9.30 12.78
CA GLU A 39 -11.84 8.38 12.79
C GLU A 39 -12.12 7.71 11.44
N ARG A 40 -11.17 7.76 10.50
CA ARG A 40 -11.32 7.14 9.17
C ARG A 40 -10.28 6.08 8.93
N ARG A 41 -10.75 4.96 8.39
CA ARG A 41 -9.93 3.96 7.72
C ARG A 41 -9.17 4.60 6.57
N ARG A 42 -7.87 4.36 6.48
CA ARG A 42 -6.94 5.06 5.58
C ARG A 42 -5.83 4.12 5.12
N ILE A 43 -5.14 4.49 4.04
CA ILE A 43 -3.87 3.87 3.67
C ILE A 43 -2.75 4.62 4.37
N ALA A 44 -1.85 3.90 5.03
CA ALA A 44 -0.56 4.40 5.48
C ALA A 44 0.49 4.15 4.41
N THR A 45 1.40 5.09 4.19
CA THR A 45 2.64 4.85 3.44
C THR A 45 3.85 5.24 4.27
N GLN A 46 4.99 4.59 4.01
CA GLN A 46 6.28 5.12 4.46
C GLN A 46 6.55 6.44 3.73
N ARG A 47 7.02 7.46 4.47
CA ARG A 47 7.49 8.73 3.87
C ARG A 47 9.01 8.75 3.67
N ILE A 48 9.75 7.90 4.39
CA ILE A 48 11.20 7.83 4.32
C ILE A 48 11.61 6.42 3.92
N THR A 49 12.29 6.30 2.78
CA THR A 49 12.81 5.04 2.22
C THR A 49 14.17 5.29 1.60
N GLY A 50 15.12 4.37 1.72
CA GLY A 50 16.42 4.51 1.04
C GLY A 50 16.25 4.66 -0.47
N VAL A 51 17.12 5.45 -1.11
CA VAL A 51 16.99 5.75 -2.55
C VAL A 51 17.12 4.48 -3.39
N ASP A 52 18.03 3.59 -2.98
CA ASP A 52 18.35 2.31 -3.62
C ASP A 52 17.47 1.15 -3.11
N GLU A 53 16.46 1.43 -2.27
CA GLU A 53 15.55 0.38 -1.83
C GLU A 53 14.73 -0.14 -3.01
N ARG A 54 14.64 -1.48 -3.11
CA ARG A 54 13.86 -2.13 -4.16
C ARG A 54 12.41 -1.66 -4.15
N LEU A 55 11.84 -1.48 -2.96
CA LEU A 55 10.47 -1.02 -2.74
C LEU A 55 10.49 0.38 -2.14
N ARG A 56 10.12 1.38 -2.92
CA ARG A 56 10.07 2.79 -2.49
C ARG A 56 8.69 3.16 -1.96
N ILE A 57 7.62 2.79 -2.67
CA ILE A 57 6.26 2.89 -2.16
C ILE A 57 5.98 1.64 -1.33
N VAL A 58 5.73 1.84 -0.04
CA VAL A 58 5.38 0.77 0.90
C VAL A 58 4.11 1.21 1.63
N ALA A 59 3.02 0.49 1.40
CA ALA A 59 1.71 0.89 1.89
C ALA A 59 0.89 -0.28 2.47
N THR A 60 -0.01 0.06 3.41
CA THR A 60 -1.03 -0.86 3.94
C THR A 60 -2.29 -0.09 4.37
N VAL A 61 -3.42 -0.77 4.54
CA VAL A 61 -4.61 -0.18 5.17
C VAL A 61 -4.46 -0.16 6.69
N ILE A 62 -4.99 0.89 7.31
CA ILE A 62 -5.07 1.13 8.75
C ILE A 62 -6.53 1.42 9.12
N GLU A 63 -7.04 0.71 10.12
CA GLU A 63 -8.33 0.98 10.73
C GLU A 63 -8.29 2.19 11.66
N ALA A 64 -9.44 2.84 11.85
CA ALA A 64 -9.58 3.92 12.81
C ALA A 64 -9.71 3.38 14.25
N PRO A 65 -9.34 4.17 15.28
CA PRO A 65 -8.69 5.48 15.19
C PRO A 65 -7.19 5.35 14.88
N ALA A 66 -6.62 6.32 14.15
CA ALA A 66 -5.19 6.28 13.83
C ALA A 66 -4.50 7.66 13.78
N TYR A 67 -3.35 7.74 14.43
CA TYR A 67 -2.44 8.89 14.40
C TYR A 67 -1.15 8.55 13.63
N PHE A 68 -0.68 9.50 12.83
CA PHE A 68 0.43 9.34 11.90
C PHE A 68 1.55 10.28 12.31
N ALA A 69 2.74 9.73 12.56
CA ALA A 69 3.95 10.50 12.81
C ALA A 69 4.53 11.01 11.49
N ASP A 70 5.48 11.95 11.56
CA ASP A 70 6.01 12.64 10.38
C ASP A 70 6.70 11.71 9.35
N SER A 71 7.15 10.53 9.78
CA SER A 71 7.73 9.48 8.92
C SER A 71 6.72 8.67 8.09
N THR A 72 5.44 9.06 8.11
CA THR A 72 4.35 8.44 7.35
C THR A 72 3.57 9.46 6.55
N ASN A 73 2.99 9.02 5.43
CA ASN A 73 1.86 9.71 4.81
C ASN A 73 0.57 8.94 5.09
N SER A 74 -0.58 9.61 4.94
CA SER A 74 -1.89 8.97 4.98
C SER A 74 -2.73 9.35 3.78
N VAL A 75 -3.34 8.36 3.13
CA VAL A 75 -4.28 8.56 2.02
C VAL A 75 -5.68 8.15 2.49
N ALA A 76 -6.67 9.00 2.22
CA ALA A 76 -8.07 8.77 2.55
C ALA A 76 -8.92 8.94 1.30
N LEU A 77 -9.95 8.11 1.13
CA LEU A 77 -10.94 8.33 0.09
C LEU A 77 -11.80 9.54 0.45
N ARG A 78 -12.02 10.41 -0.54
CA ARG A 78 -13.00 11.50 -0.42
C ARG A 78 -14.43 10.96 -0.48
N ASP A 79 -14.66 9.97 -1.35
CA ASP A 79 -15.92 9.24 -1.47
C ASP A 79 -15.65 7.73 -1.37
N SER A 80 -16.22 7.10 -0.33
CA SER A 80 -16.10 5.67 -0.08
C SER A 80 -17.33 4.87 -0.51
N ARG A 81 -18.28 5.50 -1.22
CA ARG A 81 -19.52 4.82 -1.67
C ARG A 81 -19.29 3.90 -2.86
N THR A 82 -18.31 4.21 -3.69
CA THR A 82 -17.98 3.45 -4.91
C THR A 82 -16.59 2.85 -4.83
N TYR A 83 -15.56 3.69 -4.65
CA TYR A 83 -14.19 3.21 -4.53
C TYR A 83 -13.92 2.53 -3.19
N ARG A 84 -13.15 1.45 -3.26
CA ARG A 84 -12.59 0.74 -2.11
C ARG A 84 -11.11 1.11 -1.96
N LEU A 85 -10.65 1.29 -0.72
CA LEU A 85 -9.24 1.63 -0.43
C LEU A 85 -8.30 0.56 -1.00
N GLU A 86 -8.74 -0.68 -0.99
CA GLU A 86 -8.05 -1.85 -1.51
C GLU A 86 -7.64 -1.67 -2.98
N TYR A 87 -8.49 -1.06 -3.82
CA TYR A 87 -8.15 -0.77 -5.21
C TYR A 87 -6.93 0.16 -5.31
N LEU A 88 -6.94 1.26 -4.57
CA LEU A 88 -5.80 2.19 -4.54
C LEU A 88 -4.56 1.56 -3.91
N LEU A 89 -4.75 0.72 -2.89
CA LEU A 89 -3.65 0.01 -2.25
C LEU A 89 -2.93 -0.94 -3.22
N ALA A 90 -3.68 -1.65 -4.07
CA ALA A 90 -3.08 -2.47 -5.13
C ALA A 90 -2.19 -1.63 -6.05
N LEU A 91 -2.70 -0.49 -6.53
CA LEU A 91 -1.94 0.39 -7.41
C LEU A 91 -0.66 0.87 -6.73
N LEU A 92 -0.76 1.44 -5.52
CA LEU A 92 0.39 1.95 -4.77
C LEU A 92 1.49 0.91 -4.53
N ASN A 93 1.10 -0.34 -4.25
CA ASN A 93 2.05 -1.42 -4.01
C ASN A 93 2.46 -2.19 -5.28
N SER A 94 1.96 -1.84 -6.46
CA SER A 94 2.23 -2.56 -7.72
C SER A 94 3.63 -2.33 -8.27
N THR A 95 4.14 -3.29 -9.03
CA THR A 95 5.43 -3.17 -9.73
C THR A 95 5.44 -1.98 -10.69
N LEU A 96 4.33 -1.71 -11.38
CA LEU A 96 4.21 -0.53 -12.26
C LEU A 96 4.40 0.80 -11.50
N PHE A 97 3.77 0.94 -10.33
CA PHE A 97 3.91 2.16 -9.54
C PHE A 97 5.31 2.29 -8.95
N GLN A 98 5.94 1.18 -8.55
CA GLN A 98 7.34 1.21 -8.10
C GLN A 98 8.27 1.69 -9.21
N TRP A 99 8.14 1.13 -10.41
CA TRP A 99 8.89 1.54 -11.58
C TRP A 99 8.70 3.04 -11.86
N ARG A 100 7.44 3.48 -12.00
CA ARG A 100 7.10 4.86 -12.35
C ARG A 100 7.56 5.86 -11.28
N PHE A 101 7.47 5.49 -10.01
CA PHE A 101 7.93 6.33 -8.90
C PHE A 101 9.45 6.47 -8.89
N LYS A 102 10.19 5.37 -9.06
CA LYS A 102 11.67 5.37 -9.12
C LYS A 102 12.21 6.24 -10.27
N VAL A 103 11.50 6.34 -11.39
CA VAL A 103 11.91 7.21 -12.51
C VAL A 103 11.94 8.69 -12.13
N THR A 104 11.08 9.14 -11.22
CA THR A 104 10.96 10.57 -10.86
C THR A 104 11.49 10.91 -9.47
N SER A 105 11.64 9.93 -8.58
CA SER A 105 12.06 10.17 -7.20
C SER A 105 13.59 10.23 -7.06
N SER A 106 14.08 11.36 -6.57
CA SER A 106 15.52 11.69 -6.55
C SER A 106 16.18 11.64 -5.17
N ASN A 107 15.40 11.48 -4.10
CA ASN A 107 15.91 11.46 -2.73
C ASN A 107 15.14 10.46 -1.88
N ASN A 108 15.42 10.40 -0.58
CA ASN A 108 14.87 9.40 0.33
C ASN A 108 13.43 9.69 0.81
N ASN A 109 12.85 10.82 0.44
CA ASN A 109 11.47 11.15 0.73
C ASN A 109 10.55 10.49 -0.30
N VAL A 110 9.43 9.96 0.17
CA VAL A 110 8.27 9.61 -0.64
C VAL A 110 7.25 10.71 -0.41
N GLY A 111 7.37 11.78 -1.21
CA GLY A 111 6.60 13.01 -1.04
C GLY A 111 5.14 12.84 -1.41
N THR A 112 4.25 13.58 -0.73
CA THR A 112 2.82 13.57 -1.08
C THR A 112 2.56 14.10 -2.48
N ASN A 113 3.34 15.08 -2.95
CA ASN A 113 3.29 15.60 -4.31
C ASN A 113 3.70 14.56 -5.36
N GLU A 114 4.68 13.71 -5.06
CA GLU A 114 5.09 12.62 -5.95
C GLU A 114 4.00 11.55 -6.02
N LEU A 115 3.43 11.15 -4.88
CA LEU A 115 2.31 10.21 -4.83
C LEU A 115 1.07 10.75 -5.55
N ASP A 116 0.78 12.05 -5.41
CA ASP A 116 -0.34 12.73 -6.07
C ASP A 116 -0.14 12.82 -7.60
N SER A 117 1.12 12.82 -8.07
CA SER A 117 1.47 12.80 -9.50
C SER A 117 1.37 11.41 -10.15
N MET A 118 1.14 10.36 -9.36
CA MET A 118 1.03 9.01 -9.90
C MET A 118 -0.26 8.88 -10.74
N PRO A 119 -0.20 8.22 -11.91
CA PRO A 119 -1.34 8.15 -12.81
C PRO A 119 -2.36 7.13 -12.30
N VAL A 120 -3.17 7.48 -11.30
CA VAL A 120 -4.21 6.58 -10.78
C VAL A 120 -5.30 6.39 -11.84
N ARG A 121 -5.37 5.19 -12.44
CA ARG A 121 -6.47 4.78 -13.31
C ARG A 121 -7.79 4.89 -12.55
N THR A 122 -8.68 5.76 -13.02
CA THR A 122 -10.07 5.83 -12.54
C THR A 122 -10.82 4.58 -12.99
N ILE A 123 -12.00 4.32 -12.44
CA ILE A 123 -12.92 3.25 -12.84
C ILE A 123 -14.21 3.89 -13.29
N ASP A 124 -14.72 3.48 -14.44
CA ASP A 124 -16.08 3.77 -14.88
C ASP A 124 -17.04 2.74 -14.29
N PHE A 125 -17.69 3.08 -13.17
CA PHE A 125 -18.65 2.19 -12.52
C PHE A 125 -19.95 1.99 -13.31
N SER A 126 -20.14 2.68 -14.44
CA SER A 126 -21.25 2.41 -15.36
C SER A 126 -20.90 1.33 -16.40
N ASP A 127 -19.62 1.03 -16.60
CA ASP A 127 -19.14 -0.09 -17.41
C ASP A 127 -19.02 -1.36 -16.55
N PRO A 128 -19.80 -2.42 -16.83
CA PRO A 128 -19.73 -3.68 -16.09
C PRO A 128 -18.34 -4.33 -16.11
N GLU A 129 -17.57 -4.17 -17.18
CA GLU A 129 -16.22 -4.74 -17.24
C GLU A 129 -15.25 -3.97 -16.34
N ASP A 130 -15.28 -2.64 -16.36
CA ASP A 130 -14.39 -1.82 -15.53
C ASP A 130 -14.73 -2.00 -14.03
N MET A 131 -16.02 -2.08 -13.70
CA MET A 131 -16.47 -2.45 -12.36
C MET A 131 -15.99 -3.84 -11.95
N ALA A 132 -16.08 -4.84 -12.84
CA ALA A 132 -15.59 -6.19 -12.54
C ALA A 132 -14.06 -6.22 -12.32
N ARG A 133 -13.28 -5.42 -13.06
CA ARG A 133 -11.84 -5.28 -12.81
C ARG A 133 -11.56 -4.66 -11.44
N HIS A 134 -12.31 -3.63 -11.05
CA HIS A 134 -12.23 -3.05 -9.70
C HIS A 134 -12.51 -4.11 -8.62
N ASP A 135 -13.63 -4.82 -8.71
CA ASP A 135 -14.05 -5.78 -7.68
C ASP A 135 -13.09 -6.95 -7.58
N ARG A 136 -12.55 -7.42 -8.72
CA ARG A 136 -11.49 -8.42 -8.75
C ARG A 136 -10.23 -7.93 -8.06
N MET A 137 -9.81 -6.69 -8.29
CA MET A 137 -8.66 -6.10 -7.62
C MET A 137 -8.87 -6.03 -6.10
N VAL A 138 -10.06 -5.59 -5.67
CA VAL A 138 -10.43 -5.53 -4.25
C VAL A 138 -10.32 -6.91 -3.61
N GLY A 139 -10.90 -7.95 -4.22
CA GLY A 139 -10.83 -9.32 -3.69
C GLY A 139 -9.41 -9.88 -3.61
N LEU A 140 -8.53 -9.55 -4.56
CA LEU A 140 -7.11 -9.92 -4.50
C LEU A 140 -6.39 -9.24 -3.34
N VAL A 141 -6.66 -7.97 -3.08
CA VAL A 141 -6.03 -7.23 -1.98
C VAL A 141 -6.57 -7.65 -0.62
N GLU A 142 -7.88 -7.88 -0.48
CA GLU A 142 -8.47 -8.43 0.74
C GLU A 142 -7.84 -9.80 1.07
N ARG A 143 -7.65 -10.65 0.05
CA ARG A 143 -6.90 -11.90 0.20
C ARG A 143 -5.44 -11.65 0.61
N MET A 144 -4.75 -10.69 0.00
CA MET A 144 -3.36 -10.35 0.32
C MET A 144 -3.20 -9.94 1.80
N LEU A 145 -4.08 -9.06 2.29
CA LEU A 145 -4.09 -8.61 3.68
C LEU A 145 -4.31 -9.80 4.63
N ALA A 146 -5.31 -10.64 4.37
CA ALA A 146 -5.59 -11.82 5.19
C ALA A 146 -4.43 -12.85 5.18
N LEU A 147 -3.73 -13.00 4.05
CA LEU A 147 -2.54 -13.86 3.98
C LEU A 147 -1.40 -13.33 4.85
N HIS A 148 -1.20 -12.01 4.91
CA HIS A 148 -0.20 -11.40 5.77
C HIS A 148 -0.51 -11.53 7.26
N GLU A 149 -1.78 -11.41 7.65
CA GLU A 149 -2.24 -11.68 9.02
C GLU A 149 -1.94 -13.14 9.41
N ARG A 150 -2.36 -14.09 8.58
CA ARG A 150 -2.08 -15.51 8.81
C ARG A 150 -0.58 -15.82 8.85
N LEU A 151 0.23 -15.17 8.01
CA LEU A 151 1.68 -15.34 8.02
C LEU A 151 2.31 -14.84 9.33
N ALA A 152 1.76 -13.78 9.93
CA ALA A 152 2.24 -13.26 11.21
C ALA A 152 1.92 -14.21 12.37
N GLU A 153 0.80 -14.93 12.30
CA GLU A 153 0.36 -15.89 13.32
C GLU A 153 0.97 -17.30 13.14
N ALA A 154 1.41 -17.64 11.93
CA ALA A 154 1.93 -18.96 11.59
C ALA A 154 3.18 -19.32 12.42
N LYS A 155 3.04 -20.36 13.24
CA LYS A 155 4.10 -20.87 14.15
C LYS A 155 4.98 -21.94 13.52
N ILE A 156 4.54 -22.54 12.41
CA ILE A 156 5.20 -23.68 11.78
C ILE A 156 5.80 -23.25 10.44
N GLU A 157 7.08 -23.54 10.23
CA GLU A 157 7.82 -23.15 9.00
C GLU A 157 7.17 -23.65 7.71
N ARG A 158 6.63 -24.87 7.71
CA ARG A 158 5.89 -25.41 6.57
C ARG A 158 4.66 -24.56 6.23
N GLU A 159 3.91 -24.12 7.22
CA GLU A 159 2.74 -23.25 7.03
C GLU A 159 3.16 -21.89 6.49
N ARG A 160 4.21 -21.28 7.08
CA ARG A 160 4.81 -20.01 6.62
C ARG A 160 5.22 -20.10 5.15
N THR A 161 5.81 -21.22 4.75
CA THR A 161 6.23 -21.48 3.36
C THR A 161 5.03 -21.54 2.41
N VAL A 162 3.98 -22.28 2.77
CA VAL A 162 2.75 -22.38 1.97
C VAL A 162 2.08 -21.01 1.82
N ILE A 163 1.93 -20.26 2.91
CA ILE A 163 1.34 -18.92 2.88
C ILE A 163 2.22 -17.96 2.06
N GLY A 164 3.56 -18.04 2.20
CA GLY A 164 4.50 -17.24 1.41
C GLY A 164 4.36 -17.47 -0.10
N HIS A 165 4.13 -18.71 -0.54
CA HIS A 165 3.83 -18.99 -1.95
C HIS A 165 2.48 -18.40 -2.39
N GLN A 166 1.47 -18.42 -1.52
CA GLN A 166 0.17 -17.79 -1.79
C GLN A 166 0.28 -16.26 -1.89
N VAL A 167 1.09 -15.63 -1.04
CA VAL A 167 1.41 -14.19 -1.11
C VAL A 167 2.05 -13.89 -2.46
N ALA A 168 3.13 -14.60 -2.83
CA ALA A 168 3.82 -14.37 -4.09
C ALA A 168 2.93 -14.61 -5.33
N ALA A 169 2.03 -15.59 -5.27
CA ALA A 169 1.05 -15.83 -6.34
C ALA A 169 0.01 -14.71 -6.44
N THR A 170 -0.51 -14.23 -5.31
CA THR A 170 -1.48 -13.14 -5.25
C THR A 170 -0.84 -11.83 -5.73
N ASP A 171 0.43 -11.59 -5.38
CA ASP A 171 1.19 -10.42 -5.83
C ASP A 171 1.29 -10.36 -7.36
N ARG A 172 1.67 -11.49 -7.99
CA ARG A 172 1.69 -11.61 -9.46
C ARG A 172 0.31 -11.44 -10.10
N GLN A 173 -0.76 -11.85 -9.42
CA GLN A 173 -2.12 -11.66 -9.92
C GLN A 173 -2.53 -10.19 -9.88
N ILE A 174 -2.16 -9.47 -8.82
CA ILE A 174 -2.36 -8.03 -8.70
C ILE A 174 -1.59 -7.31 -9.82
N ASP A 175 -0.28 -7.58 -9.97
CA ASP A 175 0.53 -6.90 -11.00
C ASP A 175 0.01 -7.15 -12.42
N ARG A 176 -0.40 -8.39 -12.76
CA ARG A 176 -1.01 -8.68 -14.06
C ARG A 176 -2.29 -7.88 -14.29
N LEU A 177 -3.16 -7.77 -13.29
CA LEU A 177 -4.39 -6.99 -13.41
C LEU A 177 -4.09 -5.48 -13.51
N VAL A 178 -3.04 -5.00 -12.85
CA VAL A 178 -2.55 -3.62 -13.04
C VAL A 178 -2.06 -3.43 -14.47
N TYR A 179 -1.26 -4.34 -15.03
CA TYR A 179 -0.82 -4.21 -16.43
C TYR A 179 -2.00 -4.19 -17.40
N GLU A 180 -3.01 -5.03 -17.19
CA GLU A 180 -4.26 -5.04 -17.97
C GLU A 180 -5.00 -3.70 -17.87
N LEU A 181 -5.16 -3.14 -16.66
CA LEU A 181 -5.86 -1.87 -16.43
C LEU A 181 -5.24 -0.67 -17.16
N TYR A 182 -3.93 -0.72 -17.40
CA TYR A 182 -3.17 0.32 -18.09
C TYR A 182 -2.86 -0.05 -19.56
N GLY A 183 -3.31 -1.22 -20.02
CA GLY A 183 -3.15 -1.66 -21.41
C GLY A 183 -1.69 -1.92 -21.82
N LEU A 184 -0.83 -2.34 -20.89
CA LEU A 184 0.58 -2.60 -21.20
C LEU A 184 0.74 -3.82 -22.11
N THR A 185 1.64 -3.69 -23.07
CA THR A 185 2.11 -4.79 -23.92
C THR A 185 3.16 -5.65 -23.20
N ASP A 186 3.41 -6.86 -23.71
CA ASP A 186 4.43 -7.76 -23.16
C ASP A 186 5.85 -7.15 -23.15
N GLU A 187 6.16 -6.28 -24.12
CA GLU A 187 7.44 -5.54 -24.15
C GLU A 187 7.50 -4.51 -23.02
N GLU A 188 6.44 -3.73 -22.82
CA GLU A 188 6.38 -2.73 -21.76
C GLU A 188 6.39 -3.36 -20.37
N VAL A 189 5.70 -4.50 -20.20
CA VAL A 189 5.76 -5.29 -18.96
C VAL A 189 7.21 -5.71 -18.66
N ARG A 190 7.95 -6.20 -19.65
CA ARG A 190 9.38 -6.54 -19.46
C ARG A 190 10.21 -5.34 -19.03
N ILE A 191 10.03 -4.17 -19.65
CA ILE A 191 10.73 -2.93 -19.27
C ILE A 191 10.43 -2.55 -17.81
N VAL A 192 9.17 -2.65 -17.39
CA VAL A 192 8.72 -2.34 -16.02
C VAL A 192 9.35 -3.30 -15.01
N GLU A 193 9.31 -4.61 -15.29
CA GLU A 193 9.86 -5.63 -14.40
C GLU A 193 11.39 -5.55 -14.28
N GLU A 194 12.10 -5.38 -15.40
CA GLU A 194 13.56 -5.22 -15.41
C GLU A 194 14.00 -3.93 -14.71
N GLY A 195 13.27 -2.83 -14.91
CA GLY A 195 13.56 -1.56 -14.24
C GLY A 195 13.29 -1.59 -12.73
N THR A 196 12.42 -2.48 -12.26
CA THR A 196 12.11 -2.62 -10.82
C THR A 196 13.02 -3.62 -10.10
N ALA A 197 13.55 -4.61 -10.83
CA ALA A 197 14.46 -5.63 -10.29
C ALA A 197 15.85 -5.09 -9.91
N ARG A 198 16.22 -3.92 -10.44
CA ARG A 198 17.43 -3.17 -10.08
C ARG A 198 17.21 -2.36 -8.80
#